data_AF-A0A2N7S1J6-F1
#
_entry.id   AF-A0A2N7S1J6-F1
#
_cell.length_a   1.000
_cell.length_b   1.000
_cell.length_c   1.000
_cell.angle_alpha   90.00
_cell.angle_beta   90.00
_cell.angle_gamma   90.00
#
_symmetry.space_group_name_H-M   'P 1'
#
loop_
_entity.id
_entity.type
_entity.pdbx_description
1 polymer ?
#
loop_
_entity_poly.entity_id
_entity_poly.type
_entity_poly.pdbx_seq_one_letter_code
_entity_poly.pdbx_strand_id
1 'polypeptide(L)'
;MGLHGGAGASTLASLLGDGASEVGQAWPISQNAWTGSAWPIPVIAVARTDHSGLATADRFVRSWANGQLTGSQLSALVLIEAGPRTSDARKKATKRLLRMVPRGTHIPWMDPWLDAPPDPARLPGRIKRIIKLLNTPTK
;
A
#
# COMPACT_ATOMS: atom_id res chain seq x y z
N MET A 1 -4.66 0.23 4.12
CA MET A 1 -4.59 -0.98 4.97
C MET A 1 -3.18 -1.54 4.96
N GLY A 2 -2.68 -2.01 6.10
CA GLY A 2 -1.46 -2.81 6.15
C GLY A 2 -1.78 -4.29 5.96
N LEU A 3 -1.00 -5.02 5.16
CA LEU A 3 -1.24 -6.46 4.98
C LEU A 3 -0.65 -7.31 6.11
N HIS A 4 0.18 -6.72 6.98
CA HIS A 4 0.76 -7.36 8.15
C HIS A 4 1.17 -6.31 9.19
N GLY A 5 1.55 -6.76 10.39
CA GLY A 5 2.12 -5.89 11.42
C GLY A 5 3.42 -5.23 10.93
N GLY A 6 3.54 -3.92 11.09
CA GLY A 6 4.73 -3.18 10.63
C GLY A 6 4.83 -2.99 9.11
N ALA A 7 3.73 -3.12 8.35
CA ALA A 7 3.73 -2.93 6.90
C ALA A 7 4.12 -1.52 6.43
N GLY A 8 4.11 -0.51 7.31
CA GLY A 8 4.36 0.89 6.97
C GLY A 8 3.13 1.63 6.43
N ALA A 9 1.92 1.11 6.68
CA ALA A 9 0.67 1.74 6.25
C ALA A 9 0.43 3.10 6.93
N SER A 10 0.76 3.25 8.21
CA SER A 10 0.69 4.53 8.94
C SER A 10 1.66 5.57 8.37
N THR A 11 2.90 5.16 8.08
CA THR A 11 3.89 6.02 7.40
C THR A 11 3.39 6.48 6.04
N LEU A 12 2.81 5.58 5.25
CA LEU A 12 2.24 5.93 3.94
C LEU A 12 1.04 6.87 4.07
N ALA A 13 0.14 6.63 5.03
CA ALA A 13 -1.00 7.51 5.28
C ALA A 13 -0.55 8.94 5.61
N SER A 14 0.45 9.08 6.50
CA SER A 14 1.06 10.37 6.83
C SER A 14 1.65 11.08 5.61
N LEU A 15 2.25 10.36 4.67
CA LEU A 15 2.77 10.92 3.41
C LEU A 15 1.68 11.38 2.44
N LEU A 16 0.51 10.74 2.47
CA LEU A 16 -0.63 11.08 1.60
C LEU A 16 -1.43 12.27 2.16
N GLY A 17 -1.32 12.55 3.46
CA GLY A 17 -1.98 13.67 4.13
C GLY A 17 -3.48 13.40 4.39
N ASP A 18 -4.26 14.48 4.54
CA ASP A 18 -5.66 14.45 4.97
C ASP A 18 -6.61 13.63 4.08
N GLY A 19 -6.18 13.30 2.86
CA GLY A 19 -6.94 12.46 1.93
C GLY A 19 -6.84 10.96 2.18
N ALA A 20 -6.06 10.51 3.17
CA ALA A 20 -5.84 9.10 3.45
C ALA A 20 -5.81 8.81 4.95
N SER A 21 -6.35 7.64 5.34
CA SER A 21 -6.28 7.15 6.70
C SER A 21 -5.85 5.68 6.75
N GLU A 22 -5.17 5.30 7.82
CA GLU A 22 -4.86 3.91 8.13
C GLU A 22 -6.12 3.22 8.68
N VAL A 23 -6.39 1.99 8.23
CA VAL A 23 -7.65 1.26 8.51
C VAL A 23 -7.38 -0.13 9.07
N GLY A 24 -6.19 -0.36 9.63
CA GLY A 24 -5.73 -1.67 10.07
C GLY A 24 -5.48 -2.67 8.93
N GLN A 25 -5.70 -3.95 9.24
CA GLN A 25 -5.39 -5.09 8.38
C GLN A 25 -6.61 -5.75 7.74
N ALA A 26 -7.80 -5.49 8.27
CA ALA A 26 -9.04 -5.98 7.68
C ALA A 26 -9.34 -5.24 6.38
N TRP A 27 -9.95 -5.95 5.42
CA TRP A 27 -10.46 -5.30 4.22
C TRP A 27 -11.54 -4.28 4.63
N PRO A 28 -11.35 -2.98 4.32
CA PRO A 28 -12.27 -1.96 4.80
C PRO A 28 -13.56 -2.03 3.98
N ILE A 29 -14.70 -1.90 4.66
CA ILE A 29 -16.01 -1.78 4.05
C ILE A 29 -16.64 -0.52 4.64
N SER A 30 -17.18 0.34 3.79
CA SER A 30 -17.82 1.57 4.20
C SER A 30 -19.25 1.62 3.70
N GLN A 31 -20.11 2.27 4.49
CA GLN A 31 -21.51 2.51 4.20
C GLN A 31 -21.79 3.99 4.37
N ASN A 32 -22.70 4.52 3.55
CA ASN A 32 -23.19 5.87 3.72
C ASN A 32 -24.02 5.93 5.03
N ALA A 33 -23.63 6.81 5.95
CA ALA A 33 -24.24 6.90 7.27
C ALA A 33 -25.72 7.32 7.24
N TRP A 34 -26.16 8.04 6.21
CA TRP A 34 -27.55 8.50 6.07
C TRP A 34 -28.44 7.49 5.34
N THR A 35 -27.92 6.81 4.31
CA THR A 35 -28.72 5.91 3.47
C THR A 35 -28.53 4.43 3.79
N GLY A 36 -27.50 4.06 4.56
CA GLY A 36 -27.09 2.69 4.82
C GLY A 36 -26.55 1.94 3.58
N SER A 37 -26.50 2.60 2.41
CA SER A 37 -26.04 1.99 1.17
C SER A 37 -24.52 1.82 1.16
N ALA A 38 -24.03 0.79 0.46
CA ALA A 38 -22.60 0.60 0.27
C ALA A 38 -21.95 1.88 -0.32
N TRP A 39 -20.81 2.27 0.26
CA TRP A 39 -20.00 3.39 -0.20
C TRP A 39 -18.58 2.89 -0.46
N PRO A 40 -18.28 2.37 -1.66
CA PRO A 40 -16.97 1.81 -1.94
C PRO A 40 -15.87 2.86 -1.78
N ILE A 41 -14.88 2.56 -0.94
CA ILE A 41 -13.71 3.43 -0.74
C ILE A 41 -12.51 2.90 -1.53
N PRO A 42 -11.65 3.79 -2.07
CA PRO A 42 -10.39 3.39 -2.67
C PRO A 42 -9.41 2.92 -1.58
N VAL A 43 -8.90 1.70 -1.74
CA VAL A 43 -8.01 1.05 -0.78
C VAL A 43 -6.61 0.97 -1.35
N ILE A 44 -5.64 1.46 -0.59
CA ILE A 44 -4.23 1.22 -0.82
C ILE A 44 -3.78 0.11 0.14
N ALA A 45 -3.35 -1.02 -0.42
CA ALA A 45 -2.75 -2.13 0.30
C ALA A 45 -1.24 -1.92 0.43
N VAL A 46 -0.69 -2.12 1.62
CA VAL A 46 0.73 -1.87 1.92
C VAL A 46 1.36 -3.10 2.55
N ALA A 47 2.54 -3.48 2.09
CA ALA A 47 3.36 -4.56 2.69
C ALA A 47 4.85 -4.25 2.56
N ARG A 48 5.68 -4.93 3.35
CA ARG A 48 7.14 -4.90 3.19
C ARG A 48 7.63 -5.97 2.22
N THR A 49 8.82 -5.78 1.66
CA THR A 49 9.48 -6.77 0.79
C THR A 49 10.24 -7.87 1.55
N ASP A 50 9.97 -8.05 2.85
CA ASP A 50 10.46 -9.21 3.60
C ASP A 50 9.64 -10.47 3.29
N HIS A 51 10.04 -11.61 3.85
CA HIS A 51 9.38 -12.89 3.58
C HIS A 51 7.89 -12.87 3.97
N SER A 52 7.57 -12.37 5.16
CA SER A 52 6.19 -12.31 5.66
C SER A 52 5.34 -11.37 4.82
N GLY A 53 5.86 -10.18 4.53
CA GLY A 53 5.15 -9.18 3.73
C GLY A 53 4.87 -9.64 2.30
N LEU A 54 5.84 -10.28 1.64
CA LEU A 54 5.63 -10.84 0.30
C LEU A 54 4.66 -12.02 0.30
N ALA A 55 4.70 -12.89 1.32
CA ALA A 55 3.77 -14.00 1.45
C ALA A 55 2.32 -13.51 1.65
N THR A 56 2.11 -12.52 2.52
CA THR A 56 0.77 -11.96 2.73
C THR A 56 0.29 -11.13 1.55
N ALA A 57 1.18 -10.41 0.88
CA ALA A 57 0.86 -9.73 -0.38
C ALA A 57 0.43 -10.71 -1.48
N ASP A 58 1.07 -11.88 -1.60
CA ASP A 58 0.65 -12.91 -2.55
C ASP A 58 -0.76 -13.43 -2.24
N ARG A 59 -1.06 -13.73 -0.97
CA ARG A 59 -2.40 -14.15 -0.54
C ARG A 59 -3.45 -13.08 -0.82
N PHE A 60 -3.15 -11.82 -0.47
CA PHE A 60 -4.03 -10.68 -0.71
C PHE A 60 -4.34 -10.51 -2.20
N VAL A 61 -3.31 -10.53 -3.06
CA VAL A 61 -3.47 -10.38 -4.51
C VAL A 61 -4.31 -11.51 -5.09
N ARG A 62 -4.15 -12.75 -4.61
CA ARG A 62 -5.01 -13.87 -5.03
C ARG A 62 -6.46 -13.66 -4.62
N SER A 63 -6.73 -13.26 -3.38
CA SER A 63 -8.08 -12.98 -2.91
C SER A 63 -8.74 -11.84 -3.70
N TRP A 64 -7.99 -10.79 -3.99
CA TRP A 64 -8.45 -9.70 -4.85
C TRP A 64 -8.77 -10.19 -6.26
N ALA A 65 -7.84 -10.92 -6.90
CA ALA A 65 -8.00 -11.43 -8.27
C ALA A 65 -9.18 -12.40 -8.41
N ASN A 66 -9.49 -13.15 -7.34
CA ASN A 66 -10.64 -14.05 -7.27
C ASN A 66 -11.96 -13.35 -6.92
N GLY A 67 -11.98 -12.01 -6.81
CA GLY A 67 -13.19 -11.25 -6.49
C GLY A 67 -13.69 -11.40 -5.04
N GLN A 68 -12.84 -11.87 -4.12
CA GLN A 68 -13.24 -12.11 -2.72
C GLN A 68 -13.29 -10.83 -1.87
N LEU A 69 -12.73 -9.72 -2.37
CA LEU A 69 -12.66 -8.44 -1.66
C LEU A 69 -13.77 -7.51 -2.16
N THR A 70 -14.93 -7.55 -1.52
CA THR A 70 -16.14 -6.81 -1.92
C THR A 70 -16.36 -5.54 -1.08
N GLY A 71 -17.23 -4.63 -1.54
CA GLY A 71 -17.66 -3.45 -0.76
C GLY A 71 -16.64 -2.30 -0.70
N SER A 72 -15.48 -2.45 -1.32
CA SER A 72 -14.47 -1.41 -1.54
C SER A 72 -13.66 -1.73 -2.80
N GLN A 73 -12.76 -0.84 -3.21
CA GLN A 73 -12.02 -0.99 -4.46
C GLN A 73 -10.51 -0.92 -4.22
N LEU A 74 -9.77 -1.93 -4.69
CA LEU A 74 -8.31 -1.87 -4.65
C LEU A 74 -7.80 -0.80 -5.62
N SER A 75 -7.28 0.30 -5.08
CA SER A 75 -6.69 1.39 -5.85
C SER A 75 -5.22 1.12 -6.16
N ALA A 76 -4.44 0.64 -5.19
CA ALA A 76 -3.02 0.34 -5.39
C ALA A 76 -2.46 -0.70 -4.41
N LEU A 77 -1.38 -1.37 -4.82
CA LEU A 77 -0.47 -2.11 -3.94
C LEU A 77 0.86 -1.35 -3.83
N VAL A 78 1.28 -1.07 -2.61
CA VAL A 78 2.56 -0.45 -2.29
C VAL A 78 3.44 -1.44 -1.55
N LEU A 79 4.59 -1.78 -2.13
CA LEU A 79 5.60 -2.59 -1.47
C LEU A 79 6.74 -1.70 -0.97
N ILE A 80 6.99 -1.70 0.33
CA ILE A 80 8.07 -0.92 0.97
C ILE A 80 9.28 -1.82 1.15
N GLU A 81 10.45 -1.38 0.70
CA GLU A 81 11.65 -2.19 0.85
C GLU A 81 11.96 -2.48 2.33
N ALA A 82 12.21 -3.75 2.63
CA ALA A 82 12.43 -4.18 3.99
C ALA A 82 13.82 -3.81 4.54
N GLY A 83 14.77 -3.50 3.66
CA GLY A 83 16.15 -3.16 3.99
C GLY A 83 16.94 -2.69 2.76
N PRO A 84 18.19 -2.23 2.94
CA PRO A 84 19.00 -1.67 1.86
C PRO A 84 19.46 -2.72 0.84
N ARG A 85 19.48 -4.00 1.22
CA ARG A 85 19.88 -5.11 0.34
C ARG A 85 18.67 -5.95 -0.01
N THR A 86 18.45 -6.15 -1.31
CA THR A 86 17.37 -6.98 -1.84
C THR A 86 17.93 -8.10 -2.72
N SER A 87 17.66 -9.35 -2.34
CA SER A 87 18.00 -10.54 -3.13
C SER A 87 17.21 -10.59 -4.44
N ASP A 88 17.73 -11.26 -5.47
CA ASP A 88 17.03 -11.34 -6.76
C ASP A 88 15.69 -12.08 -6.69
N ALA A 89 15.57 -13.08 -5.81
CA ALA A 89 14.29 -13.74 -5.53
C ALA A 89 13.23 -12.74 -5.04
N ARG A 90 13.58 -11.88 -4.08
CA ARG A 90 12.71 -10.79 -3.58
C ARG A 90 12.39 -9.78 -4.68
N LYS A 91 13.38 -9.33 -5.46
CA LYS A 91 13.13 -8.42 -6.61
C LYS A 91 12.12 -9.02 -7.59
N LYS A 92 12.28 -10.31 -7.93
CA LYS A 92 11.37 -11.04 -8.83
C LYS A 92 9.97 -11.16 -8.25
N ALA A 93 9.84 -11.49 -6.97
CA ALA A 93 8.56 -11.57 -6.27
C ALA A 93 7.86 -10.20 -6.22
N THR A 94 8.56 -9.14 -5.81
CA THR A 94 8.06 -7.75 -5.81
C THR A 94 7.56 -7.36 -7.20
N LYS A 95 8.39 -7.52 -8.24
CA LYS A 95 8.01 -7.17 -9.61
C LYS A 95 6.79 -7.95 -10.11
N ARG A 96 6.67 -9.24 -9.76
CA ARG A 96 5.52 -10.06 -10.10
C ARG A 96 4.25 -9.51 -9.43
N LEU A 97 4.26 -9.32 -8.11
CA LEU A 97 3.09 -8.88 -7.36
C LEU A 97 2.60 -7.50 -7.81
N LEU A 98 3.50 -6.55 -8.05
CA LEU A 98 3.13 -5.21 -8.53
C LEU A 98 2.45 -5.21 -9.91
N ARG A 99 2.72 -6.21 -10.75
CA ARG A 99 2.10 -6.36 -12.07
C ARG A 99 0.73 -7.04 -12.03
N MET A 100 0.38 -7.66 -10.90
CA MET A 100 -0.88 -8.40 -10.76
C MET A 100 -2.02 -7.51 -10.31
N VAL A 101 -1.79 -6.25 -9.95
CA VAL A 101 -2.81 -5.32 -9.45
C VAL A 101 -3.00 -4.15 -10.42
N PRO A 102 -4.10 -3.36 -10.32
CA PRO A 102 -4.35 -2.25 -11.23
C PRO A 102 -3.24 -1.20 -11.20
N ARG A 103 -2.68 -0.96 -10.01
CA ARG A 103 -1.57 -0.04 -9.79
C ARG A 103 -0.61 -0.56 -8.73
N GLY A 104 0.55 -1.05 -9.17
CA GLY A 104 1.62 -1.47 -8.28
C GLY A 104 2.76 -0.44 -8.25
N THR A 105 3.22 -0.06 -7.06
CA THR A 105 4.43 0.73 -6.88
C THR A 105 5.27 0.25 -5.70
N HIS A 106 6.53 0.67 -5.63
CA HIS A 106 7.39 0.37 -4.48
C HIS A 106 8.10 1.60 -3.96
N ILE A 107 8.20 1.67 -2.63
CA ILE A 107 8.97 2.67 -1.91
C ILE A 107 10.34 2.05 -1.58
N PRO A 108 11.45 2.68 -2.02
CA PRO A 108 12.78 2.18 -1.71
C PRO A 108 13.07 2.26 -0.21
N TRP A 109 14.15 1.61 0.21
CA TRP A 109 14.65 1.75 1.57
C TRP A 109 15.07 3.21 1.82
N MET A 110 14.67 3.73 2.97
CA MET A 110 14.93 5.12 3.38
C MET A 110 15.55 5.10 4.78
N ASP A 111 16.88 5.06 4.86
CA ASP A 111 17.60 5.07 6.15
C ASP A 111 17.11 6.18 7.10
N PRO A 112 16.91 7.44 6.67
CA PRO A 112 16.47 8.50 7.57
C PRO A 112 15.11 8.27 8.24
N TRP A 113 14.28 7.37 7.68
CA TRP A 113 12.96 7.10 8.23
C TRP A 113 12.98 6.17 9.45
N LEU A 114 14.14 5.59 9.77
CA LEU A 114 14.32 4.82 11.00
C LEU A 114 14.45 5.73 12.22
N ASP A 115 15.12 6.87 12.06
CA ASP A 115 15.43 7.79 13.15
C ASP A 115 14.34 8.85 13.34
N ALA A 116 13.59 9.17 12.28
CA ALA A 116 12.53 10.16 12.32
C ALA A 116 11.40 9.84 11.31
N PRO A 117 10.16 10.27 11.56
CA PRO A 117 9.11 10.22 10.56
C PRO A 117 9.50 10.98 9.27
N PRO A 118 8.95 10.61 8.10
CA PRO A 118 9.20 11.33 6.87
C PRO A 118 8.76 12.80 6.97
N ASP A 119 9.65 13.73 6.61
CA ASP A 119 9.31 15.15 6.46
C ASP A 119 8.76 15.41 5.04
N PRO A 120 7.47 15.78 4.87
CA PRO A 120 6.88 16.08 3.57
C PRO A 120 7.62 17.16 2.77
N ALA A 121 8.23 18.13 3.44
CA ALA A 121 8.96 19.22 2.77
C ALA A 121 10.27 18.73 2.12
N ARG A 122 10.91 17.71 2.71
CA ARG A 122 12.24 17.20 2.33
C ARG A 122 12.20 15.87 1.59
N LEU A 123 11.05 15.46 1.07
CA LEU A 123 10.93 14.19 0.35
C LEU A 123 11.75 14.17 -0.96
N PRO A 124 12.46 13.05 -1.25
CA PRO A 124 13.08 12.84 -2.55
C PRO A 124 12.03 12.90 -3.67
N GLY A 125 12.43 13.41 -4.85
CA GLY A 125 11.52 13.57 -5.99
C GLY A 125 10.84 12.27 -6.44
N ARG A 126 11.48 11.11 -6.22
CA ARG A 126 10.87 9.79 -6.45
C ARG A 126 9.68 9.53 -5.52
N ILE A 127 9.79 9.86 -4.24
CA ILE A 127 8.71 9.69 -3.26
C ILE A 127 7.56 10.66 -3.57
N LYS A 128 7.87 11.92 -3.89
CA LYS A 128 6.87 12.91 -4.34
C LYS A 128 6.05 12.41 -5.54
N ARG A 129 6.71 11.77 -6.52
CA ARG A 129 6.04 11.15 -7.68
C ARG A 129 5.15 9.97 -7.29
N ILE A 130 5.60 9.12 -6.37
CA ILE A 130 4.79 8.00 -5.85
C ILE A 130 3.54 8.54 -5.15
N ILE A 131 3.67 9.53 -4.27
CA ILE A 131 2.54 10.15 -3.57
C ILE A 131 1.54 10.75 -4.56
N LYS A 132 2.03 11.53 -5.54
CA LYS A 132 1.18 12.11 -6.60
C LYS A 132 0.43 11.03 -7.39
N LEU A 133 1.11 9.93 -7.74
CA LEU A 133 0.51 8.79 -8.40
C LEU A 133 -0.61 8.16 -7.55
N LEU A 134 -0.38 7.96 -6.25
CA LEU A 134 -1.34 7.34 -5.35
C LEU A 134 -2.56 8.21 -5.08
N ASN A 135 -2.40 9.54 -5.05
CA ASN A 135 -3.51 10.50 -4.93
C ASN A 135 -4.33 10.68 -6.22
N THR A 136 -3.89 10.10 -7.34
CA THR A 136 -4.65 10.15 -8.58
C THR A 136 -5.70 9.04 -8.57
N PRO A 137 -7.01 9.30 -8.75
CA PRO A 137 -8.02 8.25 -8.82
C PRO A 137 -7.67 7.17 -9.87
N THR A 138 -7.90 5.90 -9.55
CA THR A 138 -7.89 4.82 -10.55
C THR A 138 -9.21 4.90 -11.35
N LYS A 139 -9.12 4.75 -12.67
CA LYS A 139 -10.30 4.69 -13.55
C LYS A 139 -10.95 3.32 -13.49
#